data_AF-A0A484PDG4-F1
#
_entry.id   AF-A0A484PDG4-F1
#
_cell.length_a   1.000
_cell.length_b   1.000
_cell.length_c   1.000
_cell.angle_alpha   90.00
_cell.angle_beta   90.00
_cell.angle_gamma   90.00
#
_symmetry.space_group_name_H-M   'P 1'
#
loop_
_entity.id
_entity.type
_entity.pdbx_description
1 polymer ?
#
loop_
_entity_poly.entity_id
_entity_poly.type
_entity_poly.pdbx_seq_one_letter_code
_entity_poly.pdbx_strand_id
1 'polypeptide(L)'
;MTRLLLAALLAVTAATVTATSASAAAPRTWHFTGKELLAALEGKMPTEFRDPAHSRLLSSARAQSYISGVADLTQNQLWCTVTGVLPHELAGRVHTALHELDPASLGGNAAPLVAEALRQAFPCPASTIGRNP
;
A
#
# COMPACT_ATOMS: atom_id res chain seq x y z
N MET A 1 54.21 -34.12 47.71
CA MET A 1 53.08 -34.90 47.19
C MET A 1 52.42 -34.08 46.10
N THR A 2 52.95 -34.24 44.89
CA THR A 2 52.58 -33.54 43.67
C THR A 2 51.38 -34.24 43.06
N ARG A 3 50.21 -33.60 43.00
CA ARG A 3 49.09 -33.97 42.10
C ARG A 3 47.96 -32.95 42.23
N LEU A 4 47.31 -32.74 41.09
CA LEU A 4 46.11 -31.93 40.84
C LEU A 4 46.36 -30.43 40.68
N LEU A 5 46.30 -29.97 39.43
CA LEU A 5 45.20 -29.16 38.89
C LEU A 5 45.60 -28.80 37.46
N LEU A 6 45.12 -29.59 36.50
CA LEU A 6 43.91 -29.37 35.71
C LEU A 6 44.28 -28.73 34.37
N ALA A 7 44.29 -29.60 33.36
CA ALA A 7 44.28 -29.26 31.96
C ALA A 7 43.10 -28.34 31.66
N ALA A 8 43.38 -27.09 31.35
CA ALA A 8 42.38 -26.16 30.86
C ALA A 8 43.07 -25.16 29.94
N LEU A 9 43.38 -25.58 28.71
CA LEU A 9 43.75 -24.63 27.67
C LEU A 9 43.27 -25.12 26.30
N LEU A 10 42.57 -24.22 25.61
CA LEU A 10 42.13 -24.23 24.22
C LEU A 10 40.82 -24.97 23.88
N ALA A 11 39.70 -24.33 24.24
CA ALA A 11 38.49 -24.36 23.41
C ALA A 11 37.91 -22.93 23.34
N VAL A 12 38.55 -22.05 22.57
CA VAL A 12 37.98 -20.73 22.26
C VAL A 12 37.07 -20.88 21.05
N THR A 13 35.78 -20.81 21.31
CA THR A 13 34.66 -20.85 20.37
C THR A 13 34.74 -19.70 19.36
N ALA A 14 34.76 -20.02 18.08
CA ALA A 14 34.62 -19.05 17.00
C ALA A 14 33.19 -18.47 16.99
N ALA A 15 33.02 -17.25 17.49
CA ALA A 15 31.78 -16.51 17.36
C ALA A 15 31.68 -15.94 15.93
N THR A 16 30.90 -16.59 15.07
CA THR A 16 30.54 -16.05 13.76
C THR A 16 29.53 -14.92 13.96
N VAL A 17 30.02 -13.68 13.92
CA VAL A 17 29.15 -12.49 13.86
C VAL A 17 28.49 -12.47 12.48
N THR A 18 27.25 -12.94 12.39
CA THR A 18 26.41 -12.72 11.21
C THR A 18 25.94 -11.27 11.22
N ALA A 19 26.70 -10.40 10.55
CA ALA A 19 26.29 -9.03 10.28
C ALA A 19 25.00 -9.08 9.42
N THR A 20 23.86 -8.84 10.05
CA THR A 20 22.60 -8.68 9.32
C THR A 20 22.62 -7.30 8.67
N SER A 21 22.96 -7.26 7.39
CA SER A 21 22.90 -6.04 6.60
C SER A 21 21.44 -5.58 6.52
N ALA A 22 21.05 -4.61 7.35
CA ALA A 22 19.81 -3.87 7.14
C ALA A 22 19.97 -3.09 5.83
N SER A 23 19.45 -3.65 4.73
CA SER A 23 19.33 -2.91 3.48
C SER A 23 18.38 -1.74 3.74
N ALA A 24 18.94 -0.53 3.83
CA ALA A 24 18.13 0.67 3.84
C ALA A 24 17.38 0.71 2.50
N ALA A 25 16.05 0.53 2.54
CA ALA A 25 15.22 0.65 1.35
C ALA A 25 15.49 2.01 0.70
N ALA A 26 15.70 2.01 -0.62
CA ALA A 26 15.89 3.25 -1.36
C ALA A 26 14.76 4.24 -1.04
N PRO A 27 15.03 5.56 -0.98
CA PRO A 27 14.01 6.53 -0.67
C PRO A 27 12.87 6.41 -1.68
N ARG A 28 11.64 6.24 -1.18
CA ARG A 28 10.46 6.15 -2.03
C ARG A 28 10.22 7.47 -2.78
N THR A 29 9.79 7.37 -4.03
CA THR A 29 9.42 8.53 -4.87
C THR A 29 7.92 8.78 -4.94
N TRP A 30 7.10 7.85 -4.44
CA TRP A 30 5.65 8.00 -4.35
C TRP A 30 5.24 8.70 -3.06
N HIS A 31 4.06 9.34 -3.05
CA HIS A 31 3.52 10.07 -1.88
C HIS A 31 2.64 9.21 -0.96
N PHE A 32 1.91 8.24 -1.52
CA PHE A 32 1.10 7.28 -0.76
C PHE A 32 1.51 5.85 -1.11
N THR A 33 1.70 5.04 -0.07
CA THR A 33 1.68 3.59 -0.19
C THR A 33 0.26 3.06 -0.18
N GLY A 34 0.03 1.85 -0.68
CA GLY A 34 -1.27 1.18 -0.55
C GLY A 34 -1.73 1.09 0.91
N LYS A 35 -0.79 0.84 1.83
CA LYS A 35 -1.06 0.74 3.27
C LYS A 35 -1.49 2.08 3.87
N GLU A 36 -0.79 3.16 3.53
CA GLU A 36 -1.15 4.51 3.97
C GLU A 36 -2.51 4.93 3.41
N LEU A 37 -2.83 4.57 2.16
CA LEU A 37 -4.12 4.88 1.55
C LEU A 37 -5.25 4.09 2.22
N LEU A 38 -5.07 2.79 2.50
CA LEU A 38 -6.04 1.99 3.23
C LEU A 38 -6.29 2.54 4.64
N ALA A 39 -5.22 2.87 5.38
CA ALA A 39 -5.36 3.53 6.67
C ALA A 39 -6.07 4.88 6.56
N ALA A 40 -5.83 5.64 5.50
CA ALA A 40 -6.49 6.91 5.26
C ALA A 40 -8.00 6.76 5.00
N LEU A 41 -8.38 5.77 4.18
CA LEU A 41 -9.78 5.39 3.91
C LEU A 41 -10.52 4.98 5.20
N GLU A 42 -9.84 4.26 6.09
CA GLU A 42 -10.37 3.87 7.40
C GLU A 42 -10.39 5.01 8.43
N GLY A 43 -9.91 6.20 8.07
CA GLY A 43 -9.88 7.36 8.96
C GLY A 43 -8.78 7.28 10.03
N LYS A 44 -7.73 6.50 9.79
CA LYS A 44 -6.65 6.16 10.74
C LYS A 44 -5.28 6.73 10.34
N MET A 45 -5.21 7.55 9.29
CA MET A 45 -3.94 8.15 8.92
C MET A 45 -3.54 9.22 9.96
N PRO A 46 -2.27 9.24 10.42
CA PRO A 46 -1.81 10.24 11.36
C PRO A 46 -2.05 11.67 10.87
N THR A 47 -2.51 12.54 11.78
CA THR A 47 -2.74 13.96 11.54
C THR A 47 -2.19 14.79 12.69
N GLU A 48 -1.98 16.07 12.42
CA GLU A 48 -1.63 17.10 13.39
C GLU A 48 -2.75 17.42 14.40
N PHE A 49 -4.00 17.05 14.09
CA PHE A 49 -5.17 17.31 14.92
C PHE A 49 -5.28 16.33 16.09
N ARG A 50 -5.55 16.87 17.29
CA ARG A 50 -5.80 16.09 18.50
C ARG A 50 -7.24 15.63 18.65
N ASP A 51 -8.18 16.35 18.04
CA ASP A 51 -9.59 15.96 18.07
C ASP A 51 -9.82 14.74 17.15
N PRO A 52 -10.36 13.62 17.68
CA PRO A 52 -10.52 12.39 16.90
C PRO A 52 -11.47 12.54 15.70
N ALA A 53 -12.51 13.39 15.79
CA ALA A 53 -13.46 13.57 14.70
C ALA A 53 -12.82 14.36 13.54
N HIS A 54 -12.08 15.43 13.84
CA HIS A 54 -11.31 16.18 12.84
C HIS A 54 -10.19 15.34 12.22
N SER A 55 -9.47 14.56 13.02
CA SER A 55 -8.43 13.65 12.53
C SER A 55 -8.99 12.64 11.52
N ARG A 56 -10.11 11.99 11.88
CA ARG A 56 -10.81 11.05 11.00
C ARG A 56 -11.28 11.72 9.71
N LEU A 57 -11.92 12.89 9.82
CA LEU A 57 -12.41 13.64 8.66
C LEU A 57 -11.27 13.97 7.69
N LEU A 58 -10.15 14.50 8.20
CA LEU A 58 -9.00 14.86 7.36
C LEU A 58 -8.34 13.64 6.73
N SER A 59 -8.23 12.54 7.48
CA SER A 59 -7.72 11.28 6.97
C SER A 59 -8.53 10.79 5.77
N SER A 60 -9.86 10.70 5.91
CA SER A 60 -10.76 10.28 4.83
C SER A 60 -10.76 11.27 3.66
N ALA A 61 -10.68 12.58 3.93
CA ALA A 61 -10.59 13.60 2.88
C ALA A 61 -9.30 13.46 2.05
N ARG A 62 -8.15 13.20 2.68
CA ARG A 62 -6.88 12.96 1.97
C ARG A 62 -6.96 11.72 1.09
N ALA A 63 -7.58 10.64 1.57
CA ALA A 63 -7.81 9.44 0.76
C ALA A 63 -8.70 9.71 -0.46
N GLN A 64 -9.84 10.39 -0.24
CA GLN A 64 -10.78 10.72 -1.30
C GLN A 64 -10.13 11.58 -2.39
N SER A 65 -9.39 12.62 -2.01
CA SER A 65 -8.68 13.50 -2.96
C SER A 65 -7.59 12.76 -3.73
N TYR A 66 -6.84 11.86 -3.07
CA TYR A 66 -5.84 11.03 -3.75
C TYR A 66 -6.49 10.13 -4.82
N ILE A 67 -7.60 9.47 -4.48
CA ILE A 67 -8.34 8.60 -5.41
C ILE A 67 -8.91 9.40 -6.56
N SER A 68 -9.53 10.56 -6.31
CA SER A 68 -10.06 11.42 -7.36
C SER A 68 -8.98 11.85 -8.36
N GLY A 69 -7.78 12.21 -7.89
CA GLY A 69 -6.67 12.55 -8.79
C GLY A 69 -6.23 11.40 -9.69
N VAL A 70 -6.16 10.17 -9.16
CA VAL A 70 -5.86 8.98 -9.98
C VAL A 70 -7.02 8.68 -10.93
N ALA A 71 -8.27 8.80 -10.47
CA ALA A 71 -9.47 8.55 -11.25
C ALA A 71 -9.52 9.50 -12.46
N ASP A 72 -9.36 10.80 -12.26
CA ASP A 72 -9.37 11.82 -13.32
C ASP A 72 -8.27 11.56 -14.37
N LEU A 73 -7.07 11.16 -13.92
CA LEU A 73 -5.95 10.87 -14.82
C LEU A 73 -6.17 9.60 -15.67
N THR A 74 -6.90 8.62 -15.16
CA THR A 74 -7.00 7.27 -15.75
C THR A 74 -8.36 6.96 -16.39
N GLN A 75 -9.34 7.85 -16.22
CA GLN A 75 -10.68 7.69 -16.80
C GLN A 75 -10.61 7.67 -18.33
N ASN A 76 -11.46 6.84 -18.94
CA ASN A 76 -11.55 6.56 -20.38
C ASN A 76 -10.31 5.87 -20.97
N GLN A 77 -9.32 5.50 -20.16
CA GLN A 77 -8.15 4.74 -20.58
C GLN A 77 -8.07 3.39 -19.87
N LEU A 78 -8.16 3.40 -18.54
CA LEU A 78 -8.09 2.19 -17.71
C LEU A 78 -9.45 1.78 -17.14
N TRP A 79 -10.34 2.74 -16.92
CA TRP A 79 -11.69 2.52 -16.41
C TRP A 79 -12.65 3.50 -17.07
N CYS A 80 -13.94 3.17 -17.13
CA CYS A 80 -14.93 3.96 -17.85
C CYS A 80 -16.22 4.13 -17.05
N THR A 81 -16.97 5.20 -17.34
CA THR A 81 -18.32 5.42 -16.81
C THR A 81 -19.19 6.07 -17.87
N VAL A 82 -20.49 5.75 -17.87
CA VAL A 82 -21.48 6.31 -18.80
C VAL A 82 -22.16 7.55 -18.19
N THR A 83 -22.49 7.49 -16.90
CA THR A 83 -23.27 8.53 -16.18
C THR A 83 -22.47 9.26 -15.11
N GLY A 84 -21.19 8.95 -14.96
CA GLY A 84 -20.38 9.35 -13.79
C GLY A 84 -20.46 8.32 -12.66
N VAL A 85 -19.49 8.40 -11.75
CA VAL A 85 -19.41 7.60 -10.51
C VAL A 85 -19.14 8.59 -9.38
N LEU A 86 -19.84 8.46 -8.26
CA LEU A 86 -19.67 9.41 -7.16
C LEU A 86 -18.31 9.20 -6.47
N PRO A 87 -17.65 10.25 -5.96
CA PRO A 87 -16.35 10.10 -5.32
C PRO A 87 -16.31 9.04 -4.20
N HIS A 88 -17.35 8.96 -3.38
CA HIS A 88 -17.43 7.96 -2.30
C HIS A 88 -17.63 6.52 -2.81
N GLU A 89 -18.21 6.34 -4.00
CA GLU A 89 -18.33 5.03 -4.64
C GLU A 89 -16.95 4.56 -5.13
N LEU A 90 -16.16 5.46 -5.73
CA LEU A 90 -14.76 5.18 -6.08
C LEU A 90 -13.97 4.77 -4.84
N ALA A 91 -14.11 5.52 -3.74
CA ALA A 91 -13.45 5.22 -2.47
C ALA A 91 -13.86 3.85 -1.92
N GLY A 92 -15.14 3.48 -2.00
CA GLY A 92 -15.63 2.17 -1.59
C GLY A 92 -15.05 1.00 -2.40
N ARG A 93 -14.93 1.16 -3.72
CA ARG A 93 -14.32 0.14 -4.60
C ARG A 93 -12.83 -0.03 -4.33
N VAL A 94 -12.11 1.09 -4.19
CA VAL A 94 -10.68 1.07 -3.85
C VAL A 94 -10.45 0.46 -2.46
N HIS A 95 -11.26 0.83 -1.46
CA HIS A 95 -11.17 0.23 -0.12
C HIS A 95 -11.30 -1.29 -0.18
N THR A 96 -12.35 -1.79 -0.85
CA THR A 96 -12.60 -3.22 -0.98
C THR A 96 -11.40 -3.94 -1.61
N ALA A 97 -10.91 -3.43 -2.74
CA ALA A 97 -9.77 -4.02 -3.43
C ALA A 97 -8.50 -4.01 -2.58
N LEU A 98 -8.16 -2.89 -1.92
CA LEU A 98 -6.96 -2.80 -1.08
C LEU A 98 -7.03 -3.70 0.16
N HIS A 99 -8.21 -3.83 0.75
CA HIS A 99 -8.44 -4.68 1.93
C HIS A 99 -8.28 -6.18 1.61
N GLU A 100 -8.52 -6.58 0.36
CA GLU A 100 -8.37 -7.97 -0.10
C GLU A 100 -6.94 -8.34 -0.52
N LEU A 101 -6.03 -7.36 -0.66
CA LEU A 101 -4.63 -7.61 -1.03
C LEU A 101 -3.83 -8.18 0.14
N ASP A 102 -2.82 -8.99 -0.20
CA ASP A 102 -1.77 -9.36 0.74
C ASP A 102 -1.08 -8.11 1.31
N PRO A 103 -0.82 -8.04 2.64
CA PRO A 103 -0.20 -6.86 3.25
C PRO A 103 1.17 -6.49 2.64
N ALA A 104 1.90 -7.46 2.12
CA ALA A 104 3.17 -7.23 1.44
C ALA A 104 3.02 -6.40 0.15
N SER A 105 1.89 -6.55 -0.54
CA SER A 105 1.56 -5.82 -1.78
C SER A 105 1.21 -4.35 -1.55
N LEU A 106 0.88 -3.98 -0.30
CA LEU A 106 0.49 -2.62 0.07
C LEU A 106 1.69 -1.68 0.32
N GLY A 107 2.92 -2.17 0.25
CA GLY A 107 4.13 -1.37 0.52
C GLY A 107 4.57 -0.44 -0.62
N GLY A 108 4.09 -0.68 -1.84
CA GLY A 108 4.43 0.10 -3.04
C GLY A 108 3.54 1.33 -3.24
N ASN A 109 3.79 2.05 -4.34
CA ASN A 109 2.98 3.20 -4.78
C ASN A 109 1.49 2.84 -4.87
N ALA A 110 0.62 3.65 -4.25
CA ALA A 110 -0.83 3.41 -4.25
C ALA A 110 -1.50 3.67 -5.62
N ALA A 111 -0.96 4.56 -6.46
CA ALA A 111 -1.65 4.97 -7.68
C ALA A 111 -1.95 3.80 -8.66
N PRO A 112 -1.00 2.88 -8.94
CA PRO A 112 -1.31 1.68 -9.73
C PRO A 112 -2.38 0.78 -9.10
N LEU A 113 -2.41 0.66 -7.76
CA LEU A 113 -3.41 -0.16 -7.06
C LEU A 113 -4.81 0.47 -7.18
N VAL A 114 -4.91 1.80 -7.07
CA VAL A 114 -6.15 2.54 -7.28
C VAL A 114 -6.64 2.35 -8.72
N ALA A 115 -5.77 2.59 -9.71
CA ALA A 115 -6.13 2.45 -11.12
C ALA A 115 -6.61 1.03 -11.46
N GLU A 116 -5.96 0.00 -10.90
CA GLU A 116 -6.36 -1.39 -11.04
C GLU A 116 -7.71 -1.68 -10.39
N ALA A 117 -7.95 -1.18 -9.17
CA ALA A 117 -9.25 -1.32 -8.50
C ALA A 117 -10.39 -0.68 -9.32
N LEU A 118 -10.15 0.50 -9.90
CA LEU A 118 -11.13 1.16 -10.76
C LEU A 118 -11.36 0.42 -12.08
N ARG A 119 -10.29 -0.11 -12.70
CA ARG A 119 -10.40 -0.95 -13.91
C ARG A 119 -11.25 -2.18 -13.66
N GLN A 120 -11.08 -2.85 -12.51
CA GLN A 120 -11.86 -4.03 -12.13
C GLN A 120 -13.32 -3.67 -11.83
N ALA A 121 -13.56 -2.58 -11.10
CA ALA A 121 -14.91 -2.18 -10.70
C ALA A 121 -15.73 -1.56 -11.85
N PHE A 122 -15.07 -0.89 -12.78
CA PHE A 122 -15.69 -0.11 -13.86
C PHE A 122 -14.97 -0.34 -15.19
N PRO A 123 -15.00 -1.57 -15.73
CA PRO A 123 -14.26 -1.92 -16.94
C PRO A 123 -14.77 -1.11 -18.14
N CYS A 124 -13.84 -0.69 -18.98
CA CYS A 124 -14.20 -0.09 -20.26
C CYS A 124 -14.88 -1.11 -21.19
N PRO A 125 -15.84 -0.67 -22.02
CA PRO A 125 -16.44 -1.55 -23.02
C PRO A 125 -15.37 -2.13 -23.93
N ALA A 126 -15.47 -3.43 -24.24
CA ALA A 126 -14.66 -4.02 -25.29
C ALA A 126 -14.99 -3.33 -26.63
N SER A 127 -13.99 -2.81 -27.33
CA SER A 127 -14.18 -2.27 -28.68
C SER A 127 -14.85 -3.32 -29.56
N THR A 128 -16.08 -3.04 -30.01
CA THR A 128 -16.84 -3.94 -30.91
C THR A 128 -16.41 -3.82 -32.38
N ILE A 129 -15.31 -3.13 -32.68
CA ILE A 129 -14.73 -3.03 -34.03
C ILE A 129 -14.15 -4.40 -34.41
N GLY A 130 -14.95 -5.22 -35.09
CA GLY A 130 -14.49 -6.46 -35.74
C GLY A 130 -15.29 -7.74 -35.49
N ARG A 131 -16.47 -7.71 -34.87
CA ARG A 131 -17.32 -8.91 -34.77
C ARG A 131 -18.37 -8.94 -35.88
N ASN A 132 -17.96 -9.34 -37.08
CA ASN A 132 -18.88 -9.75 -38.14
C ASN A 132 -19.23 -11.24 -37.91
N PRO A 133 -20.49 -11.67 -37.98
CA PRO A 133 -20.84 -13.09 -38.04
C PRO A 133 -20.29 -13.75 -39.31
#